data_AF-A0AAD6RX87-F1
#
_entry.id   AF-A0AAD6RX87-F1
#
_cell.length_a   1.000
_cell.length_b   1.000
_cell.length_c   1.000
_cell.angle_alpha   90.00
_cell.angle_beta   90.00
_cell.angle_gamma   90.00
#
_symmetry.space_group_name_H-M   'P 1'
#
loop_
_entity.id
_entity.type
_entity.pdbx_description
1 polymer ?
#
loop_
_entity_poly.entity_id
_entity_poly.type
_entity_poly.pdbx_seq_one_letter_code
_entity_poly.pdbx_strand_id
1 'polypeptide(L)'
;MARRKLALQAPLYTGLEFTLALEPPRQNPSPNARKLPRVPSLSPTALQLREELQRGIDGFSQVWTAVCGDDPETCLILKIIQPSICRGIPLDTTEEYFEPWDLVHNEAWVYRHLAHYQGLLIPYFFGLSTIVTPCGEEAWVLVFEFIPGLTVNGVADSGSISDIRDFVRSFTTPGSVNLTRSKPVCSGCKGCGRLCSWWLGSPRYTAAQLHSDTCPRCMGRGHH
;
A
#
# COMPACT_ATOMS: atom_id res chain seq x y z
N MET A 1 12.27 25.29 0.04
CA MET A 1 10.97 26.03 0.10
C MET A 1 10.21 26.22 -1.22
N ALA A 2 10.84 26.53 -2.36
CA ALA A 2 10.11 26.95 -3.57
C ALA A 2 9.10 25.91 -4.10
N ARG A 3 9.48 24.63 -4.19
CA ARG A 3 8.58 23.56 -4.66
C ARG A 3 7.35 23.35 -3.78
N ARG A 4 7.52 23.33 -2.46
CA ARG A 4 6.38 23.23 -1.52
C ARG A 4 5.43 24.41 -1.66
N LYS A 5 5.97 25.62 -1.78
CA LYS A 5 5.15 26.81 -2.01
C LYS A 5 4.34 26.68 -3.32
N LEU A 6 4.98 26.22 -4.41
CA LEU A 6 4.30 25.96 -5.68
C LEU A 6 3.22 24.88 -5.55
N ALA A 7 3.51 23.77 -4.87
CA ALA A 7 2.55 22.69 -4.64
C ALA A 7 1.34 23.16 -3.80
N LEU A 8 1.56 24.02 -2.81
CA LEU A 8 0.47 24.63 -2.04
C LEU A 8 -0.33 25.68 -2.83
N GLN A 9 0.29 26.30 -3.84
CA GLN A 9 -0.37 27.28 -4.71
C GLN A 9 -1.14 26.63 -5.88
N ALA A 10 -0.73 25.42 -6.29
CA ALA A 10 -1.38 24.62 -7.32
C ALA A 10 -1.64 23.20 -6.79
N PRO A 11 -2.55 23.04 -5.80
CA PRO A 11 -2.85 21.75 -5.20
C PRO A 11 -3.60 20.84 -6.17
N LEU A 12 -3.73 19.56 -5.80
CA LEU A 12 -4.69 18.66 -6.44
C LEU A 12 -6.12 19.16 -6.17
N TYR A 13 -7.03 18.93 -7.11
CA TYR A 13 -8.41 19.39 -7.02
C TYR A 13 -9.38 18.41 -7.67
N THR A 14 -10.65 18.46 -7.24
CA THR A 14 -11.75 17.68 -7.83
C THR A 14 -11.91 17.99 -9.32
N GLY A 15 -12.04 16.95 -10.14
CA GLY A 15 -12.12 17.06 -11.59
C GLY A 15 -10.77 16.97 -12.30
N LEU A 16 -9.65 16.95 -11.57
CA LEU A 16 -8.33 16.71 -12.16
C LEU A 16 -8.25 15.28 -12.70
N GLU A 17 -7.72 15.14 -13.92
CA GLU A 17 -7.64 13.86 -14.61
C GLU A 17 -6.19 13.38 -14.76
N PHE A 18 -6.00 12.08 -14.55
CA PHE A 18 -4.74 11.39 -14.79
C PHE A 18 -4.96 10.20 -15.72
N THR A 19 -3.99 9.92 -16.57
CA THR A 19 -3.95 8.67 -17.33
C THR A 19 -2.98 7.71 -16.66
N LEU A 20 -3.48 6.64 -16.05
CA LEU A 20 -2.67 5.67 -15.33
C LEU A 20 -2.67 4.30 -16.02
N ALA A 21 -1.54 3.61 -16.00
CA ALA A 21 -1.48 2.20 -16.38
C ALA A 21 -1.85 1.35 -15.16
N LEU A 22 -3.01 0.70 -15.21
CA LEU A 22 -3.50 -0.14 -14.12
C LEU A 22 -3.09 -1.60 -14.34
N GLU A 23 -2.52 -2.21 -13.31
CA GLU A 23 -2.20 -3.63 -13.26
C GLU A 23 -3.47 -4.40 -12.86
N PRO A 24 -3.89 -5.44 -13.61
CA PRO A 24 -4.98 -6.30 -13.16
C PRO A 24 -4.54 -7.04 -11.88
N PRO A 25 -5.22 -6.84 -10.74
CA PRO A 25 -4.86 -7.53 -9.52
C PRO A 25 -5.14 -9.03 -9.65
N ARG A 26 -4.40 -9.84 -8.90
CA ARG A 26 -4.66 -11.28 -8.85
C ARG A 26 -6.01 -11.52 -8.19
N GLN A 27 -6.90 -12.20 -8.92
CA GLN A 27 -8.18 -12.60 -8.35
C GLN A 27 -7.97 -13.63 -7.25
N ASN A 28 -8.58 -13.39 -6.10
CA ASN A 28 -8.56 -14.32 -4.99
C ASN A 28 -9.59 -15.43 -5.23
N PRO A 29 -9.20 -16.72 -5.25
CA PRO A 29 -10.13 -17.81 -5.51
C PRO A 29 -11.09 -18.09 -4.35
N SER A 30 -10.89 -17.47 -3.18
CA SER A 30 -11.77 -17.66 -2.03
C SER A 30 -13.21 -17.24 -2.36
N PRO A 31 -14.22 -18.07 -2.04
CA PRO A 31 -15.63 -17.71 -2.24
C PRO A 31 -16.07 -16.51 -1.40
N ASN A 32 -15.32 -16.21 -0.34
CA ASN A 32 -15.58 -15.07 0.55
C ASN A 32 -14.86 -13.79 0.12
N ALA A 33 -14.08 -13.82 -0.97
CA ALA A 33 -13.42 -12.62 -1.47
C ALA A 33 -14.43 -11.67 -2.11
N ARG A 34 -14.25 -10.37 -1.89
CA ARG A 34 -14.98 -9.32 -2.61
C ARG A 34 -14.77 -9.51 -4.11
N LYS A 35 -15.83 -9.23 -4.87
CA LYS A 35 -15.77 -9.22 -6.33
C LYS A 35 -14.76 -8.19 -6.78
N LEU A 36 -13.98 -8.54 -7.80
CA LEU A 36 -13.01 -7.61 -8.34
C LEU A 36 -13.75 -6.40 -8.94
N PRO A 37 -13.34 -5.15 -8.63
CA PRO A 37 -13.90 -3.97 -9.26
C PRO A 37 -13.77 -4.04 -10.78
N ARG A 38 -14.79 -3.57 -11.50
CA ARG A 38 -14.78 -3.50 -12.96
C ARG A 38 -13.85 -2.36 -13.37
N VAL A 39 -12.59 -2.67 -13.58
CA VAL A 39 -11.60 -1.70 -14.05
C VAL A 39 -11.16 -2.14 -15.44
N PRO A 40 -10.97 -1.21 -16.41
CA PRO A 40 -10.40 -1.55 -17.71
C PRO A 40 -9.00 -2.13 -17.52
N SER A 41 -8.89 -3.45 -17.57
CA SER A 41 -7.61 -4.14 -17.47
C SER A 41 -6.87 -3.91 -18.78
N LEU A 42 -5.63 -3.38 -18.71
CA LEU A 42 -4.60 -3.41 -19.78
C LEU A 42 -4.46 -2.15 -20.67
N SER A 43 -5.27 -1.11 -20.51
CA SER A 43 -5.05 0.17 -21.21
C SER A 43 -4.80 1.32 -20.25
N PRO A 44 -4.00 2.33 -20.63
CA PRO A 44 -3.94 3.59 -19.90
C PRO A 44 -5.37 4.10 -19.68
N THR A 45 -5.74 4.26 -18.42
CA THR A 45 -7.10 4.53 -17.98
C THR A 45 -7.17 5.95 -17.45
N ALA A 46 -8.09 6.75 -18.00
CA ALA A 46 -8.37 8.08 -17.53
C ALA A 46 -9.13 8.00 -16.20
N LEU A 47 -8.53 8.54 -15.13
CA LEU A 47 -9.10 8.61 -13.80
C LEU A 47 -9.31 10.08 -13.42
N GLN A 48 -10.53 10.41 -13.03
CA GLN A 48 -10.87 11.76 -12.57
C GLN A 48 -10.99 11.79 -11.05
N LEU A 49 -10.26 12.69 -10.38
CA LEU A 49 -10.37 12.91 -8.94
C LEU A 49 -11.77 13.40 -8.57
N ARG A 50 -12.39 12.83 -7.54
CA ARG A 50 -13.71 13.22 -7.06
C ARG A 50 -13.66 13.88 -5.71
N GLU A 51 -13.26 13.15 -4.68
CA GLU A 51 -13.28 13.62 -3.30
C GLU A 51 -11.91 13.46 -2.63
N GLU A 52 -11.49 14.48 -1.90
CA GLU A 52 -10.31 14.45 -1.05
C GLU A 52 -10.67 13.76 0.28
N LEU A 53 -10.18 12.54 0.49
CA LEU A 53 -10.36 11.82 1.76
C LEU A 53 -9.29 12.20 2.78
N GLN A 54 -8.09 12.54 2.31
CA GLN A 54 -6.98 13.00 3.14
C GLN A 54 -6.12 14.01 2.38
N ARG A 55 -5.99 15.22 2.93
CA ARG A 55 -5.26 16.33 2.29
C ARG A 55 -3.73 16.19 2.26
N GLY A 56 -3.16 15.33 3.09
CA GLY A 56 -1.73 15.02 3.05
C GLY A 56 -0.75 16.15 3.41
N ILE A 57 -1.21 17.38 3.72
CA ILE A 57 -0.35 18.43 4.26
C ILE A 57 0.20 17.96 5.60
N ASP A 58 1.53 17.89 5.70
CA ASP A 58 2.26 17.35 6.85
C ASP A 58 1.96 15.87 7.16
N GLY A 59 1.37 15.16 6.19
CA GLY A 59 1.23 13.71 6.14
C GLY A 59 2.24 13.07 5.18
N PHE A 60 2.15 11.75 5.01
CA PHE A 60 2.99 11.01 4.05
C PHE A 60 2.34 10.88 2.66
N SER A 61 1.07 11.23 2.52
CA SER A 61 0.33 11.12 1.26
C SER A 61 -0.98 11.90 1.30
N GLN A 62 -1.45 12.29 0.13
CA GLN A 62 -2.84 12.64 -0.14
C GLN A 62 -3.63 11.36 -0.45
N VAL A 63 -4.91 11.30 -0.08
CA VAL A 63 -5.79 10.17 -0.42
C VAL A 63 -7.05 10.73 -1.05
N TRP A 64 -7.38 10.23 -2.24
CA TRP A 64 -8.49 10.70 -3.05
C TRP A 64 -9.34 9.53 -3.54
N THR A 65 -10.64 9.76 -3.69
CA THR A 65 -11.46 8.93 -4.57
C THR A 65 -11.28 9.37 -6.02
N ALA A 66 -11.33 8.42 -6.94
CA ALA A 66 -11.30 8.68 -8.36
C ALA A 66 -12.26 7.73 -9.10
N VAL A 67 -12.77 8.15 -10.24
CA VAL A 67 -13.63 7.31 -11.10
C VAL A 67 -12.99 7.08 -12.45
N CYS A 68 -13.26 5.93 -13.04
CA CYS A 68 -12.85 5.59 -14.39
C CYS A 68 -13.99 5.90 -15.37
N GLY A 69 -13.87 6.98 -16.14
CA GLY A 69 -14.92 7.46 -17.02
C GLY A 69 -16.17 7.93 -16.26
N ASP A 70 -17.34 7.69 -16.85
CA ASP A 70 -18.63 8.17 -16.31
C ASP A 70 -19.33 7.17 -15.38
N ASP A 71 -18.74 5.98 -15.15
CA ASP A 71 -19.36 4.94 -14.33
C ASP A 71 -19.02 5.15 -12.83
N PRO A 72 -19.99 5.58 -11.99
CA PRO A 72 -19.75 5.77 -10.56
C PRO A 72 -19.44 4.46 -9.82
N GLU A 73 -19.75 3.29 -10.40
CA GLU A 73 -19.41 2.00 -9.80
C GLU A 73 -17.91 1.66 -9.94
N THR A 74 -17.16 2.40 -10.77
CA THR A 74 -15.71 2.22 -10.97
C THR A 74 -14.86 3.10 -10.07
N CYS A 75 -15.35 3.36 -8.86
CA CYS A 75 -14.64 4.16 -7.88
C CYS A 75 -13.36 3.44 -7.41
N LEU A 76 -12.26 4.19 -7.37
CA LEU A 76 -10.94 3.75 -6.93
C LEU A 76 -10.42 4.72 -5.86
N ILE A 77 -9.47 4.24 -5.07
CA ILE A 77 -8.69 5.07 -4.16
C ILE A 77 -7.31 5.32 -4.76
N LEU A 78 -6.95 6.60 -4.83
CA LEU A 78 -5.61 7.05 -5.20
C LEU A 78 -4.91 7.59 -3.96
N LYS A 79 -3.85 6.89 -3.53
CA LYS A 79 -2.92 7.39 -2.53
C LYS A 79 -1.76 8.04 -3.27
N ILE A 80 -1.70 9.37 -3.21
CA ILE A 80 -0.76 10.20 -3.97
C ILE A 80 0.35 10.69 -3.04
N ILE A 81 1.58 10.33 -3.34
CA ILE A 81 2.79 10.72 -2.60
C ILE A 81 3.48 11.79 -3.44
N GLN A 82 3.21 13.05 -3.10
CA GLN A 82 3.89 14.19 -3.71
C GLN A 82 5.03 14.64 -2.79
N PRO A 83 6.30 14.53 -3.24
CA PRO A 83 7.44 14.76 -2.36
C PRO A 83 7.42 16.13 -1.67
N SER A 84 7.14 17.22 -2.38
CA SER A 84 7.23 18.57 -1.80
C SER A 84 6.28 18.86 -0.63
N ILE A 85 5.21 18.08 -0.48
CA ILE A 85 4.24 18.21 0.63
C ILE A 85 4.37 17.12 1.69
N CYS A 86 5.16 16.06 1.42
CA CYS A 86 5.37 14.96 2.36
C CYS A 86 6.10 15.41 3.63
N ARG A 87 5.68 14.84 4.77
CA ARG A 87 6.27 15.08 6.08
C ARG A 87 7.73 14.62 6.11
N GLY A 88 8.56 15.38 6.84
CA GLY A 88 9.91 14.95 7.21
C GLY A 88 10.98 15.28 6.17
N ILE A 89 10.62 15.91 5.05
CA ILE A 89 11.58 16.50 4.12
C ILE A 89 11.87 17.92 4.62
N PRO A 90 13.07 18.18 5.20
CA PRO A 90 13.37 19.50 5.73
C PRO A 90 13.44 20.49 4.56
N LEU A 91 12.70 21.59 4.67
CA LEU A 91 12.49 22.53 3.56
C LEU A 91 13.68 23.45 3.28
N ASP A 92 14.63 23.48 4.21
CA ASP A 92 15.70 24.48 4.35
C ASP A 92 17.10 23.89 4.55
N THR A 93 17.25 22.57 4.60
CA THR A 93 18.56 21.97 4.79
C THR A 93 19.19 21.66 3.44
N THR A 94 20.48 21.99 3.29
CA THR A 94 21.36 21.43 2.26
C THR A 94 21.59 19.92 2.44
N GLU A 95 21.00 19.33 3.49
CA GLU A 95 21.00 17.88 3.71
C GLU A 95 20.23 17.16 2.60
N GLU A 96 20.75 15.98 2.31
CA GLU A 96 20.39 15.11 1.20
C GLU A 96 18.87 14.89 1.18
N TYR A 97 18.23 15.41 0.13
CA TYR A 97 16.82 15.23 -0.14
C TYR A 97 16.51 13.72 -0.18
N PHE A 98 15.86 13.20 0.86
CA PHE A 98 15.42 11.82 0.87
C PHE A 98 14.16 11.72 0.00
N GLU A 99 14.38 11.40 -1.26
CA GLU A 99 13.29 11.06 -2.17
C GLU A 99 12.52 9.88 -1.56
N PRO A 100 11.19 9.97 -1.39
CA PRO A 100 10.41 8.91 -0.74
C PRO A 100 10.27 7.66 -1.63
N TRP A 101 11.18 7.48 -2.60
CA TRP A 101 11.26 6.36 -3.50
C TRP A 101 11.20 5.02 -2.76
N ASP A 102 12.06 4.85 -1.75
CA ASP A 102 12.11 3.62 -0.96
C ASP A 102 10.79 3.36 -0.22
N LEU A 103 10.15 4.42 0.30
CA LEU A 103 8.88 4.30 1.01
C LEU A 103 7.78 3.81 0.07
N VAL A 104 7.64 4.44 -1.09
CA VAL A 104 6.61 4.10 -2.09
C VAL A 104 6.83 2.71 -2.66
N HIS A 105 8.08 2.37 -3.02
CA HIS A 105 8.40 1.08 -3.63
C HIS A 105 8.28 -0.06 -2.63
N ASN A 106 8.70 0.14 -1.38
CA ASN A 106 8.50 -0.84 -0.33
C ASN A 106 7.01 -1.08 -0.06
N GLU A 107 6.19 -0.02 -0.01
CA GLU A 107 4.75 -0.16 0.16
C GLU A 107 4.10 -0.94 -1.01
N ALA A 108 4.41 -0.57 -2.26
CA ALA A 108 3.94 -1.30 -3.44
C ALA A 108 4.39 -2.77 -3.44
N TRP A 109 5.64 -3.03 -3.04
CA TRP A 109 6.20 -4.37 -2.91
C TRP A 109 5.42 -5.20 -1.89
N VAL A 110 5.08 -4.63 -0.72
CA VAL A 110 4.28 -5.30 0.32
C VAL A 110 2.90 -5.68 -0.22
N TYR A 111 2.19 -4.76 -0.90
CA TYR A 111 0.87 -5.07 -1.45
C TYR A 111 0.90 -6.19 -2.51
N ARG A 112 1.96 -6.23 -3.33
CA ARG A 112 2.18 -7.33 -4.29
C ARG A 112 2.43 -8.67 -3.58
N HIS A 113 3.16 -8.68 -2.46
CA HIS A 113 3.42 -9.89 -1.67
C HIS A 113 2.20 -10.37 -0.88
N LEU A 114 1.26 -9.47 -0.59
CA LEU A 114 0.00 -9.78 0.07
C LEU A 114 -1.15 -10.03 -0.92
N ALA A 115 -0.86 -10.29 -2.20
CA ALA A 115 -1.86 -10.49 -3.24
C ALA A 115 -2.92 -11.55 -2.90
N HIS A 116 -2.55 -12.62 -2.20
CA HIS A 116 -3.48 -13.67 -1.77
C HIS A 116 -4.42 -13.27 -0.62
N TYR A 117 -4.22 -12.12 0.01
CA TYR A 117 -5.13 -11.53 0.99
C TYR A 117 -6.02 -10.42 0.40
N GLN A 118 -5.74 -9.98 -0.83
CA GLN A 118 -6.55 -8.97 -1.51
C GLN A 118 -7.97 -9.49 -1.79
N GLY A 119 -8.95 -8.59 -1.67
CA GLY A 119 -10.37 -8.94 -1.72
C GLY A 119 -10.92 -9.56 -0.44
N LEU A 120 -10.06 -10.03 0.48
CA LEU A 120 -10.47 -10.56 1.79
C LEU A 120 -10.22 -9.52 2.88
N LEU A 121 -8.97 -9.42 3.33
CA LEU A 121 -8.57 -8.59 4.47
C LEU A 121 -8.05 -7.22 4.04
N ILE A 122 -7.49 -7.15 2.84
CA ILE A 122 -6.94 -5.91 2.28
C ILE A 122 -7.64 -5.58 0.95
N PRO A 123 -7.68 -4.31 0.54
CA PRO A 123 -8.20 -3.91 -0.76
C PRO A 123 -7.43 -4.56 -1.91
N TYR A 124 -8.07 -4.73 -3.07
CA TYR A 124 -7.32 -4.98 -4.29
C TYR A 124 -6.37 -3.83 -4.61
N PHE A 125 -5.15 -4.15 -5.04
CA PHE A 125 -4.11 -3.19 -5.42
C PHE A 125 -3.89 -3.25 -6.93
N PHE A 126 -4.13 -2.13 -7.60
CA PHE A 126 -4.04 -1.98 -9.06
C PHE A 126 -2.68 -1.46 -9.53
N GLY A 127 -1.70 -1.39 -8.63
CA GLY A 127 -0.32 -1.07 -8.98
C GLY A 127 0.14 0.33 -8.57
N LEU A 128 1.35 0.64 -9.01
CA LEU A 128 2.07 1.88 -8.75
C LEU A 128 2.28 2.59 -10.09
N SER A 129 1.92 3.87 -10.17
CA SER A 129 2.14 4.74 -11.32
C SER A 129 2.78 6.07 -10.90
N THR A 130 3.32 6.80 -11.87
CA THR A 130 3.79 8.17 -11.71
C THR A 130 2.84 9.14 -12.42
N ILE A 131 2.65 10.32 -11.85
CA ILE A 131 1.86 11.42 -12.42
C ILE A 131 2.65 12.72 -12.37
N VAL A 132 2.24 13.70 -13.17
CA VAL A 132 2.69 15.09 -13.03
C VAL A 132 1.57 15.89 -12.36
N THR A 133 1.85 16.53 -11.23
CA THR A 133 0.89 17.35 -10.51
C THR A 133 0.68 18.72 -11.18
N PRO A 134 -0.37 19.49 -10.81
CA PRO A 134 -0.60 20.82 -11.38
C PRO A 134 0.56 21.80 -11.19
N CYS A 135 1.40 21.62 -10.17
CA CYS A 135 2.61 22.42 -9.98
C CYS A 135 3.82 21.95 -10.83
N GLY A 136 3.64 20.96 -11.71
CA GLY A 136 4.67 20.40 -12.58
C GLY A 136 5.64 19.43 -11.88
N GLU A 137 5.31 18.96 -10.68
CA GLU A 137 6.13 18.01 -9.92
C GLU A 137 5.71 16.57 -10.24
N GLU A 138 6.66 15.66 -10.37
CA GLU A 138 6.35 14.23 -10.43
C GLU A 138 5.93 13.71 -9.05
N ALA A 139 4.86 12.92 -9.01
CA ALA A 139 4.38 12.27 -7.81
C ALA A 139 4.09 10.80 -8.08
N TRP A 140 4.12 9.98 -7.04
CA TRP A 140 3.75 8.57 -7.13
C TRP A 140 2.30 8.36 -6.72
N VAL A 141 1.63 7.41 -7.38
CA VAL A 141 0.24 7.05 -7.11
C VAL A 141 0.14 5.55 -6.90
N LEU A 142 -0.33 5.16 -5.72
CA LEU A 142 -0.75 3.80 -5.43
C LEU A 142 -2.27 3.72 -5.61
N VAL A 143 -2.72 2.75 -6.42
CA VAL A 143 -4.14 2.64 -6.81
C VAL A 143 -4.79 1.44 -6.13
N PHE A 144 -5.94 1.65 -5.49
CA PHE A 144 -6.63 0.63 -4.71
C PHE A 144 -8.13 0.54 -5.03
N GLU A 145 -8.71 -0.60 -4.70
CA GLU A 145 -10.16 -0.80 -4.61
C GLU A 145 -10.77 0.21 -3.63
N PHE A 146 -11.83 0.90 -4.08
CA PHE A 146 -12.74 1.58 -3.16
C PHE A 146 -13.62 0.57 -2.45
N ILE A 147 -13.63 0.62 -1.12
CA ILE A 147 -14.51 -0.22 -0.30
C ILE A 147 -15.59 0.68 0.30
N PRO A 148 -16.86 0.55 -0.11
CA PRO A 148 -17.94 1.31 0.48
C PRO A 148 -18.13 0.91 1.95
N GLY A 149 -18.31 1.90 2.82
CA GLY A 149 -18.56 1.67 4.24
C GLY A 149 -18.25 2.89 5.10
N LEU A 150 -18.61 2.81 6.38
CA LEU A 150 -18.22 3.82 7.36
C LEU A 150 -16.74 3.64 7.71
N THR A 151 -16.01 4.75 7.70
CA THR A 151 -14.66 4.78 8.27
C THR A 151 -14.75 4.60 9.79
N VAL A 152 -13.67 4.14 10.43
CA VAL A 152 -13.62 3.99 11.90
C VAL A 152 -13.99 5.29 12.60
N ASN A 153 -13.56 6.43 12.04
CA ASN A 153 -13.91 7.76 12.55
C ASN A 153 -15.40 8.07 12.35
N GLY A 154 -15.96 7.75 11.18
CA GLY A 154 -17.38 7.91 10.92
C GLY A 154 -18.27 7.09 11.85
N VAL A 155 -17.81 5.94 12.35
CA VAL A 155 -18.55 5.17 13.37
C VAL A 155 -18.33 5.70 14.79
N ALA A 156 -17.15 6.25 15.10
CA ALA A 156 -16.92 6.93 16.37
C ALA A 156 -17.80 8.19 16.49
N ASP A 157 -17.97 8.92 15.39
CA ASP A 157 -18.79 10.13 15.30
C ASP A 157 -20.30 9.82 15.28
N SER A 158 -20.71 8.65 14.77
CA SER A 158 -22.10 8.20 14.78
C SER A 158 -22.57 7.66 16.13
N GLY A 159 -21.67 7.52 17.12
CA GLY A 159 -21.98 7.08 18.48
C GLY A 159 -22.42 5.62 18.61
N SER A 160 -22.42 4.83 17.53
CA SER A 160 -22.88 3.45 17.51
C SER A 160 -21.71 2.46 17.60
N ILE A 161 -21.18 2.30 18.82
CA ILE A 161 -20.15 1.28 19.12
C ILE A 161 -20.66 -0.15 18.83
N SER A 162 -21.99 -0.36 18.87
CA SER A 162 -22.63 -1.62 18.46
C SER A 162 -22.26 -2.00 17.02
N ASP A 163 -22.21 -1.05 16.10
CA ASP A 163 -21.98 -1.33 14.68
C ASP A 163 -20.53 -1.76 14.40
N ILE A 164 -19.54 -1.18 15.12
CA ILE A 164 -18.14 -1.66 15.04
C ILE A 164 -18.03 -3.08 15.59
N ARG A 165 -18.64 -3.34 16.75
CA ARG A 165 -18.55 -4.65 17.40
C ARG A 165 -19.19 -5.72 16.53
N ASP A 166 -20.31 -5.42 15.89
CA ASP A 166 -21.01 -6.36 15.01
C ASP A 166 -20.30 -6.53 13.67
N PHE A 167 -19.71 -5.46 13.11
CA PHE A 167 -18.83 -5.55 11.94
C PHE A 167 -17.60 -6.43 12.24
N VAL A 168 -16.85 -6.17 13.32
CA VAL A 168 -15.69 -6.99 13.72
C VAL A 168 -16.11 -8.44 14.05
N ARG A 169 -17.29 -8.63 14.67
CA ARG A 169 -17.85 -9.97 14.90
C ARG A 169 -18.14 -10.71 13.61
N SER A 170 -18.62 -10.04 12.57
CA SER A 170 -18.88 -10.67 11.27
C SER A 170 -17.62 -11.31 10.66
N PHE A 171 -16.44 -10.71 10.86
CA PHE A 171 -15.14 -11.28 10.43
C PHE A 171 -14.56 -12.33 11.39
N THR A 172 -15.08 -12.42 12.62
CA THR A 172 -14.57 -13.34 13.65
C THR A 172 -15.53 -14.49 13.96
N THR A 173 -16.70 -14.55 13.31
CA THR A 173 -17.63 -15.68 13.42
C THR A 173 -16.92 -16.96 12.96
N PRO A 174 -16.73 -17.97 13.83
CA PRO A 174 -15.99 -19.17 13.47
C PRO A 174 -16.81 -20.06 12.54
N GLY A 175 -16.55 -19.91 11.24
CA GLY A 175 -17.06 -20.76 10.16
C GLY A 175 -15.90 -21.16 9.25
N SER A 176 -15.01 -22.02 9.77
CA SER A 176 -13.95 -22.75 9.06
C SER A 176 -12.92 -21.94 8.24
N VAL A 177 -11.96 -21.32 8.93
CA VAL A 177 -10.57 -21.30 8.43
C VAL A 177 -9.72 -22.00 9.47
N ASN A 178 -9.49 -23.31 9.27
CA ASN A 178 -8.43 -24.02 9.98
C ASN A 178 -7.09 -23.53 9.42
N LEU A 179 -6.60 -22.41 9.94
CA LEU A 179 -5.18 -22.08 9.90
C LEU A 179 -4.48 -23.07 10.83
N THR A 180 -4.23 -24.27 10.31
CA THR A 180 -3.21 -25.14 10.91
C THR A 180 -1.92 -24.34 10.92
N ARG A 181 -1.47 -24.05 12.13
CA ARG A 181 -0.25 -23.31 12.42
C ARG A 181 0.94 -24.19 11.99
N SER A 182 1.21 -24.28 10.70
CA SER A 182 2.44 -24.88 10.19
C SER A 182 3.57 -23.94 10.56
N LYS A 183 4.35 -24.33 11.58
CA LYS A 183 5.65 -23.72 11.81
C LYS A 183 6.47 -23.93 10.53
N PRO A 184 7.08 -22.90 9.94
CA PRO A 184 8.04 -23.13 8.86
C PRO A 184 9.19 -23.94 9.44
N VAL A 185 9.24 -25.22 9.10
CA VAL A 185 10.38 -26.09 9.36
C VAL A 185 11.40 -25.78 8.28
N CYS A 186 12.52 -25.21 8.69
CA CYS A 186 13.65 -24.99 7.80
C CYS A 186 14.16 -26.36 7.34
N SER A 187 13.90 -26.73 6.09
CA SER A 187 14.15 -28.08 5.53
C SER A 187 15.63 -28.46 5.42
N GLY A 188 16.55 -27.55 5.76
CA GLY A 188 18.00 -27.77 5.74
C GLY A 188 18.69 -27.92 7.10
N CYS A 189 18.03 -27.66 8.23
CA CYS A 189 18.68 -27.65 9.55
C CYS A 189 18.26 -28.85 10.40
N LYS A 190 18.73 -30.05 10.04
CA LYS A 190 18.69 -31.20 10.96
C LYS A 190 19.67 -30.94 12.11
N GLY A 191 19.19 -30.44 13.24
CA GLY A 191 19.94 -30.47 14.50
C GLY A 191 20.04 -29.17 15.31
N CYS A 192 19.54 -28.03 14.83
CA CYS A 192 19.58 -26.79 15.61
C CYS A 192 18.24 -26.52 16.28
N GLY A 193 18.03 -27.07 17.48
CA GLY A 193 16.82 -26.90 18.30
C GLY A 193 16.68 -25.51 18.93
N ARG A 194 16.90 -24.42 18.19
CA ARG A 194 16.65 -23.05 18.69
C ARG A 194 15.90 -22.20 17.66
N LEU A 195 14.93 -21.44 18.18
CA LEU A 195 14.14 -20.45 17.45
C LEU A 195 15.04 -19.39 16.81
N CYS A 196 14.91 -19.19 15.50
CA CYS A 196 15.52 -18.05 14.80
C CYS A 196 14.72 -16.77 15.10
N SER A 197 15.12 -16.05 16.14
CA SER A 197 14.65 -14.70 16.45
C SER A 197 15.52 -13.66 15.72
N TRP A 198 15.48 -13.64 14.39
CA TRP A 198 16.21 -12.64 13.58
C TRP A 198 15.37 -12.28 12.36
N TRP A 199 14.24 -11.60 12.57
CA TRP A 199 13.45 -11.04 11.48
C TRP A 199 12.69 -9.78 11.94
N LEU A 200 13.36 -8.90 12.67
CA LEU A 200 12.88 -7.54 12.91
C LEU A 200 14.07 -6.58 12.99
N GLY A 201 14.24 -5.75 11.96
CA GLY A 201 14.97 -4.49 12.01
C GLY A 201 16.49 -4.53 11.83
N SER A 202 16.97 -4.26 10.61
CA SER A 202 18.22 -3.50 10.40
C SER A 202 18.29 -2.92 8.97
N PRO A 203 18.59 -1.61 8.80
CA PRO A 203 18.47 -0.89 7.54
C PRO A 203 19.78 -0.87 6.71
N ARG A 204 20.54 -1.97 6.66
CA ARG A 204 21.84 -1.97 5.96
C ARG A 204 22.07 -3.21 5.11
N TYR A 205 21.31 -3.39 4.03
CA TYR A 205 21.76 -4.21 2.90
C TYR A 205 21.19 -3.66 1.59
N THR A 206 22.08 -3.31 0.66
CA THR A 206 21.76 -2.98 -0.72
C THR A 206 21.44 -4.25 -1.51
N ALA A 207 20.62 -4.13 -2.56
CA ALA A 207 19.99 -5.23 -3.31
C ALA A 207 20.96 -6.21 -4.04
N ALA A 208 22.28 -6.09 -3.88
CA ALA A 208 23.26 -6.89 -4.59
C ALA A 208 23.70 -8.19 -3.86
N GLN A 209 23.13 -8.54 -2.71
CA GLN A 209 23.58 -9.69 -1.89
C GLN A 209 22.54 -10.82 -1.69
N LEU A 210 21.44 -10.83 -2.45
CA LEU A 210 20.34 -11.80 -2.28
C LEU A 210 20.48 -13.11 -3.09
N HIS A 211 21.66 -13.42 -3.65
CA HIS A 211 21.88 -14.66 -4.43
C HIS A 211 22.75 -15.73 -3.75
N SER A 212 22.78 -15.79 -2.42
CA SER A 212 23.36 -16.95 -1.72
C SER A 212 22.41 -17.52 -0.67
N ASP A 213 21.86 -18.71 -0.93
CA ASP A 213 21.06 -19.53 0.00
C ASP A 213 21.91 -20.13 1.15
N THR A 214 22.83 -19.36 1.72
CA THR A 214 23.75 -19.83 2.75
C THR A 214 23.66 -18.98 4.01
N CYS A 215 23.17 -19.59 5.08
CA CYS A 215 23.15 -19.03 6.43
C CYS A 215 24.59 -18.71 6.89
N PRO A 216 24.93 -17.45 7.21
CA PRO A 216 26.29 -17.08 7.64
C PRO A 216 26.75 -17.78 8.93
N ARG A 217 25.82 -18.32 9.72
CA ARG A 217 26.13 -19.06 10.96
C ARG A 217 26.70 -20.47 10.73
N CYS A 218 26.65 -21.00 9.52
CA CYS A 218 27.20 -22.32 9.20
C CYS A 218 28.68 -22.28 8.78
N MET A 219 29.28 -21.10 8.56
CA MET A 219 30.68 -20.98 8.13
C MET A 219 31.72 -20.96 9.27
N GLY A 220 31.30 -21.22 10.52
CA GLY A 220 32.14 -20.99 11.71
C GLY A 220 32.66 -22.24 12.44
N ARG A 221 32.63 -23.44 11.86
CA ARG A 221 33.25 -24.63 12.48
C ARG A 221 34.14 -25.35 11.48
N GLY A 222 35.37 -24.86 11.36
CA GLY A 222 36.47 -25.65 10.84
C GLY A 222 36.79 -26.77 11.82
N HIS A 223 36.88 -27.99 11.29
CA HIS A 223 37.48 -29.13 11.97
C HIS A 223 39.00 -28.90 12.11
N HIS A 224 39.47 -28.88 13.35
CA HIS A 224 40.77 -29.39 13.75
C HIS A 224 40.52 -30.45 14.82
#